data_AF-A0A9E3A4L6-F1
#
_entry.id   AF-A0A9E3A4L6-F1
#
_cell.length_a   1.000
_cell.length_b   1.000
_cell.length_c   1.000
_cell.angle_alpha   90.00
_cell.angle_beta   90.00
_cell.angle_gamma   90.00
#
_symmetry.space_group_name_H-M   'P 1'
#
loop_
_entity.id
_entity.type
_entity.pdbx_description
1 polymer ?
#
loop_
_entity_poly.entity_id
_entity_poly.type
_entity_poly.pdbx_seq_one_letter_code
_entity_poly.pdbx_strand_id
1 'polypeptide(L)'
;PVVQEEWKKVDTSKLVMWVVFWAIAVVIVSASLGVPVGYAVLGVALASIFVLINGISIGISDSNPISSAFVVGVTVMALAGLTNPVVGLLAGAILLISTVVGGDMQQDRSTGWRLGTNRTIQFRYQVIGIFMGAVFAVVITKLFLAAYPVLKVDTFLHPEMKSGNWQSAMTYKFAGVLRGLASSETTTLKLMCLGILIGLAIQLIRLALKRSAAYQAWKERSAFTKSADFVIDTIILPGPYASSLGGFVEFPTALWYGMGGVFSSIWNWAAERNKKGKDNGQPQDMDTTSLIGGGLIAGEALAFLTLGIIGLLALTR
;
A
#
# COMPACT_ATOMS: atom_id res chain seq x y z
N PRO A 1 9.04 -10.01 40.97
CA PRO A 1 8.22 -9.32 39.93
C PRO A 1 9.14 -8.72 38.85
N VAL A 2 9.10 -9.26 37.62
CA VAL A 2 9.83 -8.67 36.49
C VAL A 2 9.29 -7.25 36.27
N VAL A 3 10.12 -6.24 36.49
CA VAL A 3 9.74 -4.84 36.29
C VAL A 3 9.47 -4.64 34.81
N GLN A 4 8.19 -4.54 34.47
CA GLN A 4 7.77 -4.30 33.09
C GLN A 4 8.21 -2.87 32.73
N GLU A 5 9.21 -2.77 31.85
CA GLU A 5 9.77 -1.49 31.40
C GLU A 5 8.66 -0.55 30.92
N GLU A 6 8.74 0.74 31.26
CA GLU A 6 7.65 1.71 31.08
C GLU A 6 7.12 1.78 29.64
N TRP A 7 7.99 1.57 28.63
CA TRP A 7 7.61 1.55 27.21
C TRP A 7 6.72 0.36 26.81
N LYS A 8 6.51 -0.62 27.70
CA LYS A 8 5.60 -1.76 27.51
C LYS A 8 4.22 -1.52 28.15
N LYS A 9 4.06 -0.50 29.00
CA LYS A 9 2.77 -0.14 29.59
C LYS A 9 1.97 0.70 28.59
N VAL A 10 0.84 0.17 28.11
CA VAL A 10 -0.09 0.92 27.27
C VAL A 10 -1.28 1.33 28.12
N ASP A 11 -1.44 2.63 28.30
CA ASP A 11 -2.65 3.20 28.91
C ASP A 11 -3.72 3.34 27.83
N THR A 12 -4.63 2.37 27.77
CA THR A 12 -5.69 2.30 26.75
C THR A 12 -6.58 3.54 26.77
N SER A 13 -6.86 4.11 27.94
CA SER A 13 -7.69 5.31 28.05
C SER A 13 -7.01 6.52 27.43
N LYS A 14 -5.71 6.73 27.68
CA LYS A 14 -4.95 7.80 27.03
C LYS A 14 -4.83 7.60 25.53
N LEU A 15 -4.66 6.36 25.07
CA LEU A 15 -4.61 6.04 23.65
C LEU A 15 -5.95 6.36 22.96
N VAL A 16 -7.07 5.95 23.55
CA VAL A 16 -8.41 6.25 22.99
C VAL A 16 -8.64 7.76 22.95
N MET A 17 -8.34 8.49 24.03
CA MET A 17 -8.46 9.95 24.04
C MET A 17 -7.61 10.62 22.96
N TRP A 18 -6.37 10.14 22.77
CA TRP A 18 -5.48 10.63 21.72
C TRP A 18 -6.07 10.40 20.32
N VAL A 19 -6.53 9.18 20.04
CA VAL A 19 -7.14 8.84 18.74
C VAL A 19 -8.39 9.68 18.47
N VAL A 20 -9.29 9.80 19.46
CA VAL A 20 -10.52 10.58 19.34
C VAL A 20 -10.21 12.07 19.12
N PHE A 21 -9.25 12.63 19.87
CA PHE A 21 -8.82 14.01 19.71
C PHE A 21 -8.34 14.31 18.28
N TRP A 22 -7.45 13.47 17.74
CA TRP A 22 -6.94 13.66 16.39
C TRP A 22 -7.98 13.38 15.30
N ALA A 23 -8.88 12.42 15.51
CA ALA A 23 -10.02 12.19 14.62
C ALA A 23 -10.91 13.44 14.51
N ILE A 24 -11.23 14.07 15.66
CA ILE A 24 -12.02 15.31 15.70
C ILE A 24 -11.26 16.44 15.00
N ALA A 25 -9.96 16.59 15.28
CA ALA A 25 -9.13 17.62 14.65
C ALA A 25 -9.11 17.49 13.12
N VAL A 26 -8.94 16.27 12.59
CA VAL A 26 -8.99 15.99 11.16
C VAL A 26 -10.36 16.37 10.58
N VAL A 27 -11.46 15.98 11.23
CA VAL A 27 -12.81 16.32 10.76
C VAL A 27 -13.03 17.84 10.71
N ILE A 28 -12.59 18.57 11.73
CA ILE A 28 -12.69 20.04 11.78
C ILE A 28 -11.88 20.69 10.65
N VAL A 29 -10.63 20.26 10.46
CA VAL A 29 -9.78 20.80 9.40
C VAL A 29 -10.36 20.48 8.02
N SER A 30 -10.82 19.25 7.79
CA SER A 30 -11.47 18.88 6.52
C SER A 30 -12.74 19.68 6.26
N ALA A 31 -13.55 19.94 7.30
CA ALA A 31 -14.74 20.78 7.18
C ALA A 31 -14.38 22.23 6.79
N SER A 32 -13.30 22.78 7.32
CA SER A 32 -12.80 24.12 6.93
C SER A 32 -12.36 24.20 5.46
N LEU A 33 -12.02 23.05 4.86
CA LEU A 33 -11.67 22.93 3.43
C LEU A 33 -12.88 22.65 2.53
N GLY A 34 -14.11 22.71 3.07
CA GLY A 34 -15.34 22.51 2.33
C GLY A 34 -15.79 21.05 2.18
N VAL A 35 -15.15 20.11 2.91
CA VAL A 35 -15.61 18.71 2.96
C VAL A 35 -16.81 18.60 3.91
N PRO A 36 -17.98 18.12 3.46
CA PRO A 36 -19.10 17.86 4.36
C PRO A 36 -18.71 16.89 5.48
N VAL A 37 -19.08 17.20 6.71
CA VAL A 37 -18.68 16.47 7.93
C VAL A 37 -18.95 14.97 7.82
N GLY A 38 -20.07 14.57 7.22
CA GLY A 38 -20.42 13.16 7.01
C GLY A 38 -19.36 12.38 6.23
N TYR A 39 -18.82 12.96 5.16
CA TYR A 39 -17.76 12.30 4.37
C TYR A 39 -16.41 12.29 5.09
N ALA A 40 -16.09 13.33 5.87
CA ALA A 40 -14.89 13.36 6.69
C ALA A 40 -14.92 12.27 7.78
N VAL A 41 -16.05 12.13 8.49
CA VAL A 41 -16.27 11.07 9.49
C VAL A 41 -16.20 9.69 8.85
N LEU A 42 -16.84 9.52 7.69
CA LEU A 42 -16.77 8.27 6.93
C LEU A 42 -15.33 7.93 6.53
N GLY A 43 -14.54 8.91 6.11
CA GLY A 43 -13.11 8.74 5.81
C GLY A 43 -12.30 8.24 7.01
N VAL A 44 -12.52 8.81 8.21
CA VAL A 44 -11.88 8.35 9.46
C VAL A 44 -12.33 6.93 9.85
N ALA A 45 -13.63 6.63 9.72
CA ALA A 45 -14.16 5.31 10.02
C ALA A 45 -13.55 4.24 9.10
N LEU A 46 -13.50 4.52 7.80
CA LEU A 46 -12.86 3.65 6.81
C LEU A 46 -11.36 3.50 7.11
N ALA A 47 -10.67 4.58 7.49
CA ALA A 47 -9.24 4.51 7.84
C ALA A 47 -8.96 3.52 8.97
N SER A 48 -9.82 3.50 9.98
CA SER A 48 -9.70 2.57 11.11
C SER A 48 -9.75 1.10 10.68
N ILE A 49 -10.49 0.80 9.60
CA ILE A 49 -10.58 -0.54 9.01
C ILE A 49 -9.38 -0.82 8.11
N PHE A 50 -9.08 0.10 7.18
CA PHE A 50 -8.06 -0.12 6.16
C PHE A 50 -6.64 -0.11 6.73
N VAL A 51 -6.36 0.60 7.82
CA VAL A 51 -5.06 0.50 8.53
C VAL A 51 -4.77 -0.94 8.96
N LEU A 52 -5.78 -1.71 9.35
CA LEU A 52 -5.60 -3.13 9.72
C LEU A 52 -5.34 -3.98 8.47
N ILE A 53 -6.14 -3.80 7.42
CA ILE A 53 -6.03 -4.57 6.17
C ILE A 53 -4.66 -4.33 5.53
N ASN A 54 -4.27 -3.06 5.39
CA ASN A 54 -3.01 -2.66 4.79
C ASN A 54 -1.82 -3.09 5.66
N GLY A 55 -1.93 -2.98 6.99
CA GLY A 55 -0.93 -3.49 7.91
C GLY A 55 -0.66 -4.99 7.76
N ILE A 56 -1.71 -5.79 7.63
CA ILE A 56 -1.60 -7.24 7.35
C ILE A 56 -0.97 -7.48 5.98
N SER A 57 -1.40 -6.74 4.95
CA SER A 57 -0.85 -6.84 3.60
C SER A 57 0.65 -6.58 3.59
N ILE A 58 1.08 -5.47 4.20
CA ILE A 58 2.48 -5.11 4.33
C ILE A 58 3.26 -6.19 5.08
N GLY A 59 2.71 -6.72 6.18
CA GLY A 59 3.37 -7.76 6.96
C GLY A 59 3.56 -9.09 6.22
N ILE A 60 2.70 -9.41 5.23
CA ILE A 60 2.75 -10.67 4.48
C ILE A 60 3.53 -10.52 3.17
N SER A 61 3.33 -9.44 2.43
CA SER A 61 3.81 -9.28 1.05
C SER A 61 4.69 -8.06 0.81
N ASP A 62 5.01 -7.29 1.85
CA ASP A 62 5.69 -5.99 1.76
C ASP A 62 4.99 -5.00 0.80
N SER A 63 3.71 -5.25 0.51
CA SER A 63 2.91 -4.46 -0.41
C SER A 63 1.82 -3.73 0.34
N ASN A 64 1.78 -2.40 0.17
CA ASN A 64 0.78 -1.53 0.78
C ASN A 64 -0.27 -1.10 -0.26
N PRO A 65 -1.50 -1.67 -0.26
CA PRO A 65 -2.53 -1.39 -1.26
C PRO A 65 -3.26 -0.05 -1.01
N ILE A 66 -2.52 1.03 -0.77
CA ILE A 66 -3.08 2.36 -0.42
C ILE A 66 -3.95 2.94 -1.54
N SER A 67 -3.57 2.70 -2.80
CA SER A 67 -4.37 3.19 -3.94
C SER A 67 -5.73 2.50 -4.01
N SER A 68 -5.77 1.22 -3.65
CA SER A 68 -7.01 0.42 -3.65
C SER A 68 -7.91 0.87 -2.50
N ALA A 69 -7.33 1.10 -1.31
CA ALA A 69 -8.06 1.67 -0.17
C ALA A 69 -8.73 3.00 -0.54
N PHE A 70 -8.01 3.92 -1.19
CA PHE A 70 -8.59 5.18 -1.67
C PHE A 70 -9.76 4.95 -2.64
N VAL A 71 -9.57 4.11 -3.67
CA VAL A 71 -10.60 3.82 -4.67
C VAL A 71 -11.85 3.23 -4.02
N VAL A 72 -11.70 2.22 -3.17
CA VAL A 72 -12.83 1.63 -2.44
C VAL A 72 -13.50 2.67 -1.53
N GLY A 73 -12.73 3.47 -0.81
CA GLY A 73 -13.27 4.50 0.07
C GLY A 73 -14.09 5.56 -0.66
N VAL A 74 -13.56 6.09 -1.76
CA VAL A 74 -14.27 7.06 -2.61
C VAL A 74 -15.53 6.44 -3.20
N THR A 75 -15.50 5.18 -3.61
CA THR A 75 -16.70 4.49 -4.11
C THR A 75 -17.75 4.27 -3.03
N VAL A 76 -17.35 3.93 -1.80
CA VAL A 76 -18.30 3.86 -0.67
C VAL A 76 -18.93 5.24 -0.42
N MET A 77 -18.15 6.32 -0.49
CA MET A 77 -18.68 7.68 -0.41
C MET A 77 -19.61 8.01 -1.59
N ALA A 78 -19.30 7.54 -2.80
CA ALA A 78 -20.13 7.69 -4.00
C ALA A 78 -21.49 7.00 -3.84
N LEU A 79 -21.49 5.77 -3.30
CA LEU A 79 -22.72 5.05 -2.95
C LEU A 79 -23.53 5.78 -1.88
N ALA A 80 -22.87 6.55 -1.01
CA ALA A 80 -23.50 7.46 -0.05
C ALA A 80 -23.87 8.84 -0.64
N GLY A 81 -23.85 9.00 -1.97
CA GLY A 81 -24.31 10.21 -2.67
C GLY A 81 -23.21 11.23 -3.01
N LEU A 82 -21.93 10.91 -2.83
CA LEU A 82 -20.84 11.82 -3.19
C LEU A 82 -20.73 11.95 -4.72
N THR A 83 -20.91 13.16 -5.22
CA THR A 83 -20.76 13.49 -6.66
C THR A 83 -19.62 14.46 -6.94
N ASN A 84 -19.21 15.25 -5.94
CA ASN A 84 -18.17 16.25 -6.11
C ASN A 84 -16.76 15.61 -6.03
N PRO A 85 -15.95 15.70 -7.10
CA PRO A 85 -14.63 15.07 -7.14
C PRO A 85 -13.61 15.71 -6.20
N VAL A 86 -13.71 17.01 -5.92
CA VAL A 86 -12.81 17.69 -4.97
C VAL A 86 -13.08 17.22 -3.55
N VAL A 87 -14.36 17.12 -3.19
CA VAL A 87 -14.77 16.55 -1.89
C VAL A 87 -14.32 15.09 -1.79
N GLY A 88 -14.48 14.31 -2.85
CA GLY A 88 -13.99 12.92 -2.90
C GLY A 88 -12.48 12.80 -2.73
N LEU A 89 -11.71 13.69 -3.38
CA LEU A 89 -10.26 13.72 -3.23
C LEU A 89 -9.85 14.01 -1.79
N LEU A 90 -10.42 15.06 -1.18
CA LEU A 90 -10.08 15.48 0.18
C LEU A 90 -10.55 14.47 1.24
N ALA A 91 -11.77 13.94 1.12
CA ALA A 91 -12.28 12.92 2.03
C ALA A 91 -11.53 11.59 1.88
N GLY A 92 -11.23 11.18 0.64
CA GLY A 92 -10.41 10.01 0.36
C GLY A 92 -8.96 10.16 0.82
N ALA A 93 -8.40 11.38 0.81
CA ALA A 93 -7.06 11.66 1.31
C ALA A 93 -6.92 11.37 2.81
N ILE A 94 -7.97 11.58 3.61
CA ILE A 94 -7.99 11.21 5.04
C ILE A 94 -7.70 9.72 5.18
N LEU A 95 -8.44 8.90 4.44
CA LEU A 95 -8.27 7.45 4.41
C LEU A 95 -6.88 7.07 3.92
N LEU A 96 -6.45 7.63 2.80
CA LEU A 96 -5.16 7.33 2.17
C LEU A 96 -3.97 7.62 3.10
N ILE A 97 -3.91 8.84 3.64
CA ILE A 97 -2.80 9.30 4.49
C ILE A 97 -2.79 8.52 5.81
N SER A 98 -3.95 8.32 6.43
CA SER A 98 -4.05 7.55 7.67
C SER A 98 -3.61 6.10 7.47
N THR A 99 -3.96 5.51 6.33
CA THR A 99 -3.63 4.11 6.01
C THR A 99 -2.14 3.93 5.72
N VAL A 100 -1.52 4.84 4.96
CA VAL A 100 -0.07 4.76 4.68
C VAL A 100 0.73 4.96 5.96
N VAL A 101 0.45 6.02 6.74
CA VAL A 101 1.16 6.30 7.99
C VAL A 101 0.94 5.20 9.02
N GLY A 102 -0.29 4.67 9.11
CA GLY A 102 -0.60 3.56 10.00
C GLY A 102 0.15 2.27 9.63
N GLY A 103 0.37 2.02 8.34
CA GLY A 103 1.19 0.92 7.84
C GLY A 103 2.67 1.11 8.18
N ASP A 104 3.24 2.28 7.88
CA ASP A 104 4.64 2.62 8.17
C ASP A 104 4.91 2.50 9.68
N MET A 105 4.03 3.02 10.52
CA MET A 105 4.15 2.93 11.97
C MET A 105 4.12 1.47 12.49
N GLN A 106 3.41 0.57 11.82
CA GLN A 106 3.41 -0.86 12.17
C GLN A 106 4.71 -1.54 11.76
N GLN A 107 5.26 -1.23 10.58
CA GLN A 107 6.57 -1.71 10.14
C GLN A 107 7.66 -1.21 11.08
N ASP A 108 7.68 0.10 11.34
CA ASP A 108 8.59 0.76 12.27
C ASP A 108 8.56 0.07 13.63
N ARG A 109 7.36 -0.11 14.20
CA ARG A 109 7.20 -0.79 15.48
C ARG A 109 7.80 -2.21 15.47
N SER A 110 7.59 -2.95 14.39
CA SER A 110 8.08 -4.32 14.23
C SER A 110 9.60 -4.37 14.12
N THR A 111 10.18 -3.51 13.28
CA THR A 111 11.62 -3.34 13.11
C THR A 111 12.28 -2.88 14.41
N GLY A 112 11.69 -1.88 15.08
CA GLY A 112 12.23 -1.36 16.33
C GLY A 112 12.20 -2.38 17.46
N TRP A 113 11.18 -3.24 17.50
CA TRP A 113 11.16 -4.36 18.44
C TRP A 113 12.26 -5.38 18.17
N ARG A 114 12.55 -5.70 16.89
CA ARG A 114 13.64 -6.62 16.51
C ARG A 114 15.03 -6.04 16.81
N LEU A 115 15.20 -4.73 16.64
CA LEU A 115 16.47 -4.04 16.89
C LEU A 115 16.66 -3.59 18.35
N GLY A 116 15.67 -3.81 19.21
CA GLY A 116 15.71 -3.39 20.61
C GLY A 116 15.70 -1.87 20.81
N THR A 117 15.15 -1.09 19.88
CA THR A 117 15.12 0.38 19.96
C THR A 117 13.99 0.91 20.84
N ASN A 118 14.19 2.12 21.37
CA ASN A 118 13.20 2.80 22.21
C ASN A 118 12.02 3.31 21.38
N ARG A 119 10.82 2.77 21.63
CA ARG A 119 9.58 3.10 20.92
C ARG A 119 9.18 4.58 20.99
N THR A 120 9.42 5.24 22.12
CA THR A 120 9.05 6.66 22.29
C THR A 120 9.90 7.55 21.40
N ILE A 121 11.19 7.23 21.27
CA ILE A 121 12.11 7.96 20.40
C ILE A 121 11.74 7.72 18.94
N GLN A 122 11.46 6.46 18.57
CA GLN A 122 11.02 6.10 17.22
C GLN A 122 9.74 6.87 16.81
N PHE A 123 8.73 6.90 17.69
CA PHE A 123 7.50 7.64 17.41
C PHE A 123 7.75 9.15 17.21
N ARG A 124 8.64 9.76 18.01
CA ARG A 124 9.01 11.18 17.85
C ARG A 124 9.66 11.45 16.51
N TYR A 125 10.61 10.60 16.08
CA TYR A 125 11.22 10.73 14.76
C TYR A 125 10.20 10.56 13.63
N GLN A 126 9.22 9.66 13.79
CA GLN A 126 8.17 9.48 12.80
C GLN A 126 7.29 10.73 12.66
N VAL A 127 6.88 11.34 13.78
CA VAL A 127 6.12 12.60 13.75
C VAL A 127 6.91 13.72 13.06
N ILE A 128 8.21 13.84 13.37
CA ILE A 128 9.11 14.82 12.72
C ILE A 128 9.22 14.52 11.22
N GLY A 129 9.42 13.26 10.84
CA GLY A 129 9.54 12.82 9.45
C GLY A 129 8.29 13.10 8.64
N ILE A 130 7.10 12.82 9.19
CA ILE A 130 5.81 13.11 8.55
C ILE A 130 5.64 14.62 8.36
N PHE A 131 5.95 15.42 9.39
CA PHE A 131 5.84 16.88 9.30
C PHE A 131 6.78 17.46 8.24
N MET A 132 8.07 17.09 8.29
CA MET A 132 9.06 17.52 7.31
C MET A 132 8.70 17.05 5.90
N GLY A 133 8.25 15.81 5.76
CA GLY A 133 7.80 15.23 4.50
C GLY A 133 6.61 15.97 3.91
N ALA A 134 5.62 16.36 4.73
CA ALA A 134 4.47 17.14 4.28
C ALA A 134 4.89 18.52 3.74
N VAL A 135 5.82 19.20 4.40
CA VAL A 135 6.36 20.49 3.93
C VAL A 135 7.17 20.32 2.65
N PHE A 136 8.09 19.35 2.62
CA PHE A 136 8.94 19.08 1.46
C PHE A 136 8.13 18.62 0.24
N ALA A 137 7.07 17.82 0.44
CA ALA A 137 6.20 17.38 -0.64
C ALA A 137 5.65 18.58 -1.43
N VAL A 138 5.20 19.64 -0.75
CA VAL A 138 4.71 20.86 -1.42
C VAL A 138 5.81 21.53 -2.24
N VAL A 139 7.02 21.64 -1.69
CA VAL A 139 8.18 22.25 -2.38
C VAL A 139 8.56 21.45 -3.61
N ILE A 140 8.75 20.13 -3.46
CA ILE A 140 9.13 19.24 -4.54
C ILE A 140 8.04 19.17 -5.60
N THR A 141 6.76 19.07 -5.23
CA THR A 141 5.67 19.09 -6.20
C THR A 141 5.66 20.38 -7.01
N LYS A 142 5.86 21.55 -6.38
CA LYS A 142 5.94 22.83 -7.13
C LYS A 142 7.14 22.86 -8.08
N LEU A 143 8.31 22.42 -7.63
CA LEU A 143 9.52 22.34 -8.46
C LEU A 143 9.31 21.38 -9.63
N PHE A 144 8.75 20.20 -9.38
CA PHE A 144 8.55 19.15 -10.36
C PHE A 144 7.53 19.56 -11.43
N LEU A 145 6.42 20.19 -11.01
CA LEU A 145 5.43 20.77 -11.92
C LEU A 145 5.95 22.00 -12.70
N ALA A 146 6.99 22.69 -12.21
CA ALA A 146 7.67 23.74 -12.95
C ALA A 146 8.63 23.16 -13.99
N ALA A 147 9.39 22.12 -13.65
CA ALA A 147 10.33 21.44 -14.54
C ALA A 147 9.64 20.59 -15.62
N TYR A 148 8.49 19.99 -15.32
CA TYR A 148 7.72 19.14 -16.23
C TYR A 148 6.27 19.64 -16.36
N PRO A 149 6.02 20.73 -17.13
CA PRO A 149 4.68 21.29 -17.30
C PRO A 149 3.65 20.31 -17.88
N VAL A 150 4.10 19.28 -18.61
CA VAL A 150 3.23 18.21 -19.15
C VAL A 150 2.41 17.52 -18.06
N LEU A 151 2.90 17.49 -16.81
CA LEU A 151 2.21 16.89 -15.67
C LEU A 151 1.03 17.72 -15.16
N LYS A 152 0.89 18.97 -15.60
CA LYS A 152 -0.29 19.82 -15.32
C LYS A 152 -1.44 19.56 -16.29
N VAL A 153 -1.19 18.81 -17.37
CA VAL A 153 -2.19 18.53 -18.40
C VAL A 153 -3.01 17.32 -17.99
N ASP A 154 -4.34 17.40 -18.16
CA ASP A 154 -5.23 16.26 -17.98
C ASP A 154 -5.04 15.28 -19.15
N THR A 155 -4.30 14.20 -18.90
CA THR A 155 -4.01 13.14 -19.88
C THR A 155 -5.25 12.36 -20.31
N PHE A 156 -6.38 12.46 -19.61
CA PHE A 156 -7.64 11.86 -20.08
C PHE A 156 -8.39 12.74 -21.11
N LEU A 157 -8.09 14.03 -21.19
CA LEU A 157 -8.65 14.95 -22.19
C LEU A 157 -7.73 15.11 -23.40
N HIS A 158 -6.43 14.84 -23.21
CA HIS A 158 -5.42 14.90 -24.26
C HIS A 158 -4.61 13.58 -24.32
N PRO A 159 -5.19 12.47 -24.80
CA PRO A 159 -4.49 11.18 -24.90
C PRO A 159 -3.23 11.21 -25.77
N GLU A 160 -3.17 12.15 -26.72
CA GLU A 160 -2.02 12.44 -27.57
C GLU A 160 -0.82 13.00 -26.78
N MET A 161 -1.07 13.68 -25.66
CA MET A 161 -0.05 14.18 -24.73
C MET A 161 0.34 13.07 -23.75
N LYS A 162 0.88 11.95 -24.27
CA LYS A 162 1.45 10.91 -23.41
C LYS A 162 2.48 11.55 -22.49
N SER A 163 2.29 11.45 -21.19
CA SER A 163 3.22 11.97 -20.18
C SER A 163 4.50 11.12 -20.11
N GLY A 164 5.15 10.86 -21.25
CA GLY A 164 6.40 10.08 -21.40
C GLY A 164 6.59 8.99 -20.34
N ASN A 165 7.73 9.05 -19.66
CA ASN A 165 8.12 8.13 -18.58
C ASN A 165 7.62 8.57 -17.19
N TRP A 166 6.76 9.58 -17.09
CA TRP A 166 6.39 10.24 -15.82
C TRP A 166 4.93 10.01 -15.43
N GLN A 167 4.30 8.97 -15.98
CA GLN A 167 2.93 8.63 -15.64
C GLN A 167 2.87 7.95 -14.26
N SER A 168 2.20 8.59 -13.30
CA SER A 168 1.94 7.99 -11.99
C SER A 168 0.70 7.11 -12.04
N ALA A 169 0.86 5.80 -11.85
CA ALA A 169 -0.26 4.85 -11.75
C ALA A 169 -1.27 5.25 -10.65
N MET A 170 -0.79 5.88 -9.57
CA MET A 170 -1.65 6.39 -8.50
C MET A 170 -2.48 7.59 -8.95
N THR A 171 -1.86 8.55 -9.67
CA THR A 171 -2.56 9.72 -10.20
C THR A 171 -3.63 9.30 -11.20
N TYR A 172 -3.30 8.35 -12.08
CA TYR A 172 -4.26 7.79 -13.04
C TYR A 172 -5.48 7.16 -12.35
N LYS A 173 -5.27 6.36 -11.29
CA LYS A 173 -6.38 5.76 -10.51
C LYS A 173 -7.25 6.82 -9.85
N PHE A 174 -6.64 7.80 -9.19
CA PHE A 174 -7.36 8.82 -8.45
C PHE A 174 -8.18 9.70 -9.39
N ALA A 175 -7.55 10.20 -10.46
CA ALA A 175 -8.25 10.95 -11.49
C ALA A 175 -9.37 10.13 -12.15
N GLY A 176 -9.12 8.85 -12.45
CA GLY A 176 -10.11 7.94 -13.01
C GLY A 176 -11.34 7.75 -12.11
N VAL A 177 -11.16 7.40 -10.83
CA VAL A 177 -12.29 7.18 -9.91
C VAL A 177 -13.05 8.48 -9.63
N LEU A 178 -12.34 9.60 -9.46
CA LEU A 178 -12.97 10.90 -9.19
C LEU A 178 -13.73 11.43 -10.40
N ARG A 179 -13.20 11.26 -11.61
CA ARG A 179 -13.93 11.57 -12.85
C ARG A 179 -15.19 10.71 -12.99
N GLY A 180 -15.13 9.44 -12.56
CA GLY A 180 -16.28 8.55 -12.50
C GLY A 180 -17.40 9.04 -11.56
N LEU A 181 -17.11 9.89 -10.57
CA LEU A 181 -18.14 10.53 -9.74
C LEU A 181 -18.91 11.62 -10.50
N ALA A 182 -18.24 12.26 -11.45
CA ALA A 182 -18.78 13.36 -12.23
C ALA A 182 -19.46 12.89 -13.54
N SER A 183 -19.26 11.64 -13.96
CA SER A 183 -19.91 11.08 -15.13
C SER A 183 -21.24 10.41 -14.75
N SER A 184 -22.24 10.49 -15.65
CA SER A 184 -23.49 9.73 -15.55
C SER A 184 -23.31 8.24 -15.88
N GLU A 185 -22.09 7.82 -16.21
CA GLU A 185 -21.78 6.50 -16.69
C GLU A 185 -21.61 5.50 -15.52
N THR A 186 -22.66 4.73 -15.26
CA THR A 186 -22.68 3.72 -14.19
C THR A 186 -21.80 2.50 -14.45
N THR A 187 -21.15 2.40 -15.62
CA THR A 187 -20.28 1.28 -16.01
C THR A 187 -19.17 1.05 -14.98
N THR A 188 -18.50 2.11 -14.53
CA THR A 188 -17.41 2.02 -13.53
C THR A 188 -17.91 1.42 -12.21
N LEU A 189 -19.05 1.92 -11.70
CA LEU A 189 -19.65 1.38 -10.47
C LEU A 189 -20.04 -0.10 -10.63
N LYS A 190 -20.59 -0.49 -11.78
CA LYS A 190 -20.95 -1.89 -12.08
C LYS A 190 -19.72 -2.79 -12.14
N LEU A 191 -18.65 -2.38 -12.81
CA LEU A 191 -17.39 -3.13 -12.90
C LEU A 191 -16.72 -3.26 -11.52
N MET A 192 -16.77 -2.21 -10.70
CA MET A 192 -16.28 -2.27 -9.32
C MET A 192 -17.09 -3.23 -8.47
N CYS A 193 -18.43 -3.19 -8.56
CA CYS A 193 -19.31 -4.14 -7.87
C CYS A 193 -19.02 -5.59 -8.30
N LEU A 194 -18.83 -5.82 -9.60
CA LEU A 194 -18.40 -7.12 -10.12
C LEU A 194 -17.05 -7.55 -9.52
N GLY A 195 -16.08 -6.66 -9.43
CA GLY A 195 -14.78 -6.93 -8.80
C GLY A 195 -14.91 -7.33 -7.31
N ILE A 196 -15.76 -6.62 -6.56
CA ILE A 196 -16.06 -6.97 -5.15
C ILE A 196 -16.71 -8.36 -5.06
N LEU A 197 -17.69 -8.65 -5.91
CA LEU A 197 -18.37 -9.95 -5.95
C LEU A 197 -17.41 -11.09 -6.30
N ILE A 198 -16.52 -10.89 -7.28
CA ILE A 198 -15.48 -11.87 -7.63
C ILE A 198 -14.54 -12.08 -6.44
N GLY A 199 -14.07 -11.01 -5.80
CA GLY A 199 -13.20 -11.09 -4.62
C GLY A 199 -13.85 -11.87 -3.47
N LEU A 200 -15.14 -11.62 -3.19
CA LEU A 200 -15.90 -12.35 -2.19
C LEU A 200 -16.08 -13.83 -2.57
N ALA A 201 -16.41 -14.12 -3.83
CA ALA A 201 -16.54 -15.49 -4.32
C ALA A 201 -15.22 -16.26 -4.17
N ILE A 202 -14.09 -15.66 -4.58
CA ILE A 202 -12.75 -16.25 -4.41
C ILE A 202 -12.49 -16.54 -2.93
N GLN A 203 -12.77 -15.59 -2.04
CA GLN A 203 -12.53 -15.76 -0.60
C GLN A 203 -13.39 -16.88 0.01
N LEU A 204 -14.66 -16.98 -0.40
CA LEU A 204 -15.56 -18.05 0.04
C LEU A 204 -15.08 -19.42 -0.47
N ILE A 205 -14.66 -19.50 -1.73
CA ILE A 205 -14.11 -20.74 -2.31
C ILE A 205 -12.81 -21.12 -1.59
N ARG A 206 -11.89 -20.19 -1.33
CA ARG A 206 -10.67 -20.45 -0.55
C ARG A 206 -10.99 -20.99 0.84
N LEU A 207 -11.98 -20.41 1.53
CA LEU A 207 -12.39 -20.87 2.86
C LEU A 207 -12.97 -22.30 2.80
N ALA A 208 -13.80 -22.59 1.80
CA ALA A 208 -14.36 -23.92 1.59
C ALA A 208 -13.28 -24.97 1.31
N LEU A 209 -12.32 -24.66 0.43
CA LEU A 209 -11.19 -25.53 0.12
C LEU A 209 -10.32 -25.79 1.37
N LYS A 210 -9.97 -24.73 2.11
CA LYS A 210 -9.14 -24.86 3.32
C LYS A 210 -9.83 -25.63 4.44
N ARG A 211 -11.16 -25.65 4.50
CA ARG A 211 -11.93 -26.45 5.47
C ARG A 211 -12.14 -27.90 5.03
N SER A 212 -12.00 -28.23 3.75
CA SER A 212 -12.23 -29.57 3.23
C SER A 212 -11.10 -30.53 3.62
N ALA A 213 -11.42 -31.57 4.40
CA ALA A 213 -10.47 -32.62 4.75
C ALA A 213 -9.92 -33.36 3.50
N ALA A 214 -10.76 -33.52 2.48
CA ALA A 214 -10.35 -34.13 1.21
C ALA A 214 -9.31 -33.28 0.48
N TYR A 215 -9.47 -31.96 0.48
CA TYR A 215 -8.49 -31.04 -0.12
C TYR A 215 -7.18 -31.02 0.64
N GLN A 216 -7.23 -30.99 1.98
CA GLN A 216 -6.05 -31.04 2.83
C GLN A 216 -5.27 -32.36 2.68
N ALA A 217 -5.96 -33.48 2.48
CA ALA A 217 -5.33 -34.76 2.19
C ALA A 217 -4.76 -34.82 0.75
N TRP A 218 -5.44 -34.20 -0.22
CA TRP A 218 -5.02 -34.18 -1.61
C TRP A 218 -3.74 -33.36 -1.82
N LYS A 219 -3.64 -32.16 -1.24
CA LYS A 219 -2.50 -31.26 -1.50
C LYS A 219 -1.16 -31.87 -1.07
N GLU A 220 -1.14 -32.67 0.00
CA GLU A 220 0.08 -33.29 0.53
C GLU A 220 0.45 -34.62 -0.15
N ARG A 221 -0.38 -35.14 -1.05
CA ARG A 221 -0.26 -36.51 -1.57
C ARG A 221 0.98 -36.76 -2.44
N SER A 222 1.41 -35.78 -3.24
CA SER A 222 2.57 -35.90 -4.12
C SER A 222 3.21 -34.55 -4.43
N ALA A 223 4.41 -34.57 -5.02
CA ALA A 223 5.06 -33.35 -5.50
C ALA A 223 4.19 -32.60 -6.53
N PHE A 224 3.47 -33.33 -7.38
CA PHE A 224 2.55 -32.74 -8.35
C PHE A 224 1.37 -32.02 -7.67
N THR A 225 0.77 -32.62 -6.64
CA THR A 225 -0.36 -31.98 -5.93
C THR A 225 0.08 -30.77 -5.13
N LYS A 226 1.32 -30.73 -4.63
CA LYS A 226 1.89 -29.54 -3.99
C LYS A 226 2.07 -28.39 -4.99
N SER A 227 2.59 -28.67 -6.18
CA SER A 227 2.70 -27.67 -7.24
C SER A 227 1.32 -27.21 -7.73
N ALA A 228 0.36 -28.11 -7.83
CA ALA A 228 -1.01 -27.78 -8.20
C ALA A 228 -1.70 -26.91 -7.13
N ASP A 229 -1.52 -27.21 -5.83
CA ASP A 229 -1.99 -26.39 -4.72
C ASP A 229 -1.39 -24.99 -4.77
N PHE A 230 -0.07 -24.87 -5.03
CA PHE A 230 0.59 -23.59 -5.21
C PHE A 230 -0.02 -22.76 -6.36
N VAL A 231 -0.28 -23.38 -7.52
CA VAL A 231 -0.91 -22.70 -8.66
C VAL A 231 -2.35 -22.28 -8.33
N ILE A 232 -3.12 -23.13 -7.66
CA ILE A 232 -4.48 -22.80 -7.22
C ILE A 232 -4.43 -21.62 -6.25
N ASP A 233 -3.53 -21.63 -5.26
CA ASP A 233 -3.45 -20.62 -4.21
C ASP A 233 -2.90 -19.28 -4.71
N THR A 234 -2.03 -19.30 -5.73
CA THR A 234 -1.30 -18.11 -6.21
C THR A 234 -1.95 -17.47 -7.43
N ILE A 235 -2.50 -18.25 -8.36
CA ILE A 235 -2.98 -17.78 -9.66
C ILE A 235 -4.51 -17.81 -9.76
N ILE A 236 -5.12 -18.95 -9.42
CA ILE A 236 -6.56 -19.16 -9.65
C ILE A 236 -7.40 -18.51 -8.57
N LEU A 237 -7.00 -18.71 -7.31
CA LEU A 237 -7.70 -18.21 -6.15
C LEU A 237 -6.72 -17.40 -5.30
N PRO A 238 -6.10 -16.30 -5.78
CA PRO A 238 -5.15 -15.54 -5.00
C PRO A 238 -5.78 -15.02 -3.71
N GLY A 239 -4.98 -14.93 -2.65
CA GLY A 239 -5.43 -14.33 -1.40
C GLY A 239 -5.76 -12.85 -1.59
N PRO A 240 -6.64 -12.26 -0.76
CA PRO A 240 -7.02 -10.84 -0.89
C PRO A 240 -5.83 -9.88 -0.76
N TYR A 241 -4.80 -10.29 -0.01
CA TYR A 241 -3.55 -9.55 0.15
C TYR A 241 -2.59 -9.72 -1.04
N ALA A 242 -2.63 -10.87 -1.73
CA ALA A 242 -1.83 -11.14 -2.92
C ALA A 242 -2.40 -10.44 -4.16
N SER A 243 -3.73 -10.32 -4.26
CA SER A 243 -4.38 -9.56 -5.33
C SER A 243 -4.39 -8.04 -5.10
N SER A 244 -3.79 -7.57 -3.99
CA SER A 244 -3.68 -6.15 -3.59
C SER A 244 -5.00 -5.36 -3.66
N LEU A 245 -6.14 -6.06 -3.53
CA LEU A 245 -7.49 -5.51 -3.71
C LEU A 245 -7.65 -4.71 -5.02
N GLY A 246 -7.07 -5.18 -6.13
CA GLY A 246 -7.14 -4.47 -7.42
C GLY A 246 -6.06 -3.41 -7.58
N GLY A 247 -4.88 -3.60 -6.99
CA GLY A 247 -3.73 -2.77 -7.25
C GLY A 247 -3.31 -2.89 -8.72
N PHE A 248 -3.59 -1.88 -9.53
CA PHE A 248 -2.92 -1.71 -10.82
C PHE A 248 -1.46 -1.36 -10.57
N VAL A 249 -0.60 -2.33 -10.78
CA VAL A 249 0.82 -2.15 -11.07
C VAL A 249 0.95 -2.47 -12.57
N GLU A 250 1.72 -1.69 -13.31
CA GLU A 250 1.90 -1.99 -14.74
C GLU A 250 2.47 -3.41 -14.88
N PHE A 251 1.95 -4.17 -15.84
CA PHE A 251 2.33 -5.57 -16.03
C PHE A 251 3.85 -5.79 -16.11
N PRO A 252 4.64 -4.92 -16.79
CA PRO A 252 6.10 -5.01 -16.76
C PRO A 252 6.71 -4.86 -15.36
N THR A 253 6.21 -3.92 -14.55
CA THR A 253 6.68 -3.71 -13.18
C THR A 253 6.30 -4.89 -12.28
N ALA A 254 5.09 -5.44 -12.44
CA ALA A 254 4.68 -6.65 -11.73
C ALA A 254 5.55 -7.87 -12.11
N LEU A 255 5.88 -8.02 -13.39
CA LEU A 255 6.82 -9.02 -13.87
C LEU A 255 8.23 -8.81 -13.29
N TRP A 256 8.70 -7.56 -13.21
CA TRP A 256 10.00 -7.23 -12.61
C TRP A 256 10.08 -7.67 -11.14
N TYR A 257 9.07 -7.34 -10.34
CA TYR A 257 8.99 -7.78 -8.94
C TYR A 257 8.88 -9.31 -8.83
N GLY A 258 8.08 -9.94 -9.69
CA GLY A 258 7.97 -11.41 -9.76
C GLY A 258 9.30 -12.08 -10.11
N MET A 259 10.06 -11.55 -11.08
CA MET A 259 11.38 -12.06 -11.45
C MET A 259 12.38 -11.96 -10.30
N GLY A 260 12.37 -10.86 -9.54
CA GLY A 260 13.21 -10.71 -8.34
C GLY A 260 12.93 -11.80 -7.29
N GLY A 261 11.64 -12.10 -7.05
CA GLY A 261 11.22 -13.17 -6.14
C GLY A 261 11.62 -14.58 -6.62
N VAL A 262 11.46 -14.86 -7.93
CA VAL A 262 11.89 -16.14 -8.54
C VAL A 262 13.40 -16.31 -8.43
N PHE A 263 14.17 -15.27 -8.74
CA PHE A 263 15.63 -15.29 -8.63
C PHE A 263 16.08 -15.56 -7.18
N SER A 264 15.51 -14.84 -6.21
CA SER A 264 15.81 -15.05 -4.78
C SER A 264 15.50 -16.49 -4.34
N SER A 265 14.36 -17.05 -4.78
CA SER A 265 13.96 -18.42 -4.46
C SER A 265 14.92 -19.47 -5.04
N ILE A 266 15.34 -19.31 -6.30
CA ILE A 266 16.32 -20.20 -6.95
C ILE A 266 17.68 -20.11 -6.25
N TRP A 267 18.09 -18.89 -5.89
CA TRP A 267 19.36 -18.65 -5.22
C TRP A 267 19.39 -19.28 -3.82
N ASN A 268 18.34 -19.11 -3.02
CA ASN A 268 18.22 -19.72 -1.71
C ASN A 268 18.23 -21.25 -1.79
N TRP A 269 17.48 -21.83 -2.74
CA TRP A 269 17.50 -23.27 -3.00
C TRP A 269 18.90 -23.80 -3.36
N ALA A 270 19.66 -23.06 -4.17
CA ALA A 270 21.03 -23.42 -4.53
C ALA A 270 22.01 -23.25 -3.33
N ALA A 271 21.82 -22.22 -2.50
CA ALA A 271 22.64 -21.94 -1.34
C ALA A 271 22.45 -22.99 -0.22
N GLU A 272 21.20 -23.40 0.04
CA GLU A 272 20.86 -24.47 0.98
C GLU A 272 21.49 -25.81 0.59
N ARG A 273 21.45 -26.15 -0.71
CA ARG A 273 22.11 -27.37 -1.24
C ARG A 273 23.62 -27.40 -1.02
N ASN A 274 24.26 -26.23 -0.99
CA ASN A 274 25.71 -26.11 -0.84
C ASN A 274 26.18 -25.98 0.62
N LYS A 275 25.30 -26.16 1.63
CA LYS A 275 25.62 -26.05 3.08
C LYS A 275 26.41 -24.79 3.48
N LYS A 276 26.38 -23.74 2.67
CA LYS A 276 27.08 -22.46 2.95
C LYS A 276 26.23 -21.47 3.74
N GLY A 277 24.95 -21.75 3.95
CA GLY A 277 24.08 -20.98 4.84
C GLY A 277 24.30 -21.36 6.30
N LYS A 278 25.37 -20.85 6.92
CA LYS A 278 25.40 -20.78 8.39
C LYS A 278 24.37 -19.73 8.78
N ASP A 279 23.27 -20.21 9.35
CA ASP A 279 22.25 -19.40 10.00
C ASP A 279 22.92 -18.59 11.12
N ASN A 280 23.22 -17.33 10.87
CA ASN A 280 23.83 -16.41 11.84
C ASN A 280 22.81 -15.93 12.90
N GLY A 281 21.66 -16.62 13.03
CA GLY A 281 20.58 -16.22 13.93
C GLY A 281 19.89 -14.93 13.49
N GLN A 282 20.08 -14.51 12.23
CA GLN A 282 19.36 -13.40 11.65
C GLN A 282 18.00 -13.88 11.12
N PRO A 283 16.91 -13.11 11.29
CA PRO A 283 15.62 -13.45 10.70
C PRO A 283 15.75 -13.69 9.19
N GLN A 284 15.03 -14.67 8.63
CA GLN A 284 15.08 -15.01 7.20
C GLN A 284 14.85 -13.79 6.29
N ASP A 285 14.05 -12.84 6.77
CA ASP A 285 13.69 -11.59 6.09
C ASP A 285 14.88 -10.60 5.94
N MET A 286 15.98 -10.84 6.65
CA MET A 286 17.17 -9.98 6.73
C MET A 286 18.44 -10.65 6.14
N ASP A 287 18.32 -11.81 5.49
CA ASP A 287 19.44 -12.44 4.80
C ASP A 287 19.92 -11.57 3.61
N THR A 288 21.18 -11.73 3.25
CA THR A 288 21.86 -11.09 2.11
C THR A 288 21.05 -11.24 0.81
N THR A 289 20.33 -12.34 0.67
CA THR A 289 19.48 -12.66 -0.49
C THR A 289 18.17 -11.86 -0.52
N SER A 290 17.59 -11.58 0.65
CA SER A 290 16.50 -10.60 0.81
C SER A 290 17.00 -9.20 0.48
N LEU A 291 18.22 -8.85 0.89
CA LEU A 291 18.85 -7.57 0.57
C LEU A 291 19.16 -7.38 -0.92
N ILE A 292 19.57 -8.44 -1.63
CA ILE A 292 19.84 -8.40 -3.08
C ILE A 292 18.53 -8.37 -3.87
N GLY A 293 17.51 -9.14 -3.47
CA GLY A 293 16.18 -9.10 -4.07
C GLY A 293 15.52 -7.74 -3.88
N GLY A 294 15.56 -7.19 -2.66
CA GLY A 294 15.16 -5.83 -2.36
C GLY A 294 16.05 -4.78 -3.05
N GLY A 295 17.33 -5.08 -3.26
CA GLY A 295 18.29 -4.25 -3.99
C GLY A 295 17.98 -4.12 -5.49
N LEU A 296 17.43 -5.16 -6.13
CA LEU A 296 16.91 -5.09 -7.49
C LEU A 296 15.65 -4.21 -7.60
N ILE A 297 14.84 -4.17 -6.54
CA ILE A 297 13.67 -3.28 -6.43
C ILE A 297 14.13 -1.84 -6.13
N ALA A 298 15.09 -1.66 -5.23
CA ALA A 298 15.70 -0.36 -4.91
C ALA A 298 16.54 0.20 -6.07
N GLY A 299 17.06 -0.65 -6.96
CA GLY A 299 17.82 -0.25 -8.14
C GLY A 299 17.05 0.63 -9.10
N GLU A 300 15.74 0.43 -9.22
CA GLU A 300 14.86 1.28 -10.03
C GLU A 300 14.71 2.67 -9.39
N ALA A 301 14.50 2.74 -8.08
CA ALA A 301 14.46 4.00 -7.34
C ALA A 301 15.79 4.76 -7.42
N LEU A 302 16.93 4.06 -7.32
CA LEU A 302 18.27 4.64 -7.49
C LEU A 302 18.51 5.12 -8.92
N ALA A 303 18.02 4.40 -9.93
CA ALA A 303 18.09 4.83 -11.33
C ALA A 303 17.28 6.11 -11.56
N PHE A 304 16.04 6.17 -11.07
CA PHE A 304 15.21 7.37 -11.17
C PHE A 304 15.78 8.55 -10.37
N LEU A 305 16.34 8.30 -9.18
CA LEU A 305 17.04 9.34 -8.40
C LEU A 305 18.24 9.88 -9.18
N THR A 306 19.03 8.99 -9.80
CA THR A 306 20.21 9.38 -10.59
C THR A 306 19.80 10.19 -11.82
N LEU A 307 18.79 9.74 -12.57
CA LEU A 307 18.24 10.47 -13.71
C LEU A 307 17.66 11.84 -13.29
N GLY A 308 17.00 11.90 -12.14
CA GLY A 308 16.49 13.14 -11.56
C GLY A 308 17.60 14.12 -11.21
N ILE A 309 18.69 13.65 -10.60
CA ILE A 309 19.89 14.46 -10.31
C ILE A 309 20.54 14.96 -11.60
N ILE A 310 20.69 14.10 -12.62
CA ILE A 310 21.23 14.49 -13.93
C ILE A 310 20.34 15.57 -14.57
N GLY A 311 19.01 15.41 -14.53
CA GLY A 311 18.06 16.39 -15.04
C GLY A 311 18.16 17.74 -14.32
N LEU A 312 18.28 17.73 -12.98
CA LEU A 312 18.49 18.93 -12.18
C LEU A 312 19.82 19.63 -12.51
N LEU A 313 20.91 18.87 -12.66
CA LEU A 313 22.21 19.41 -13.04
C LEU A 313 22.20 20.00 -14.44
N ALA A 314 21.44 19.43 -15.37
CA ALA A 314 21.26 19.96 -16.72
C ALA A 314 20.52 21.31 -16.74
N LEU A 315 19.66 21.59 -15.75
CA LEU A 315 18.97 22.88 -15.61
C LEU A 315 19.86 23.99 -15.02
N THR A 316 21.00 23.63 -14.44
CA THR A 316 21.99 24.59 -13.88
C THR A 316 23.11 24.97 -14.86
N ARG A 317 23.05 24.45 -16.09
CA ARG A 317 23.91 24.85 -17.21
C ARG A 317 23.13 25.69 -18.20
#